data_AF-A0A925RGV8-F1
#
_entry.id   AF-A0A925RGV8-F1
#
_cell.length_a   1.000
_cell.length_b   1.000
_cell.length_c   1.000
_cell.angle_alpha   90.00
_cell.angle_beta   90.00
_cell.angle_gamma   90.00
#
_symmetry.space_group_name_H-M   'P 1'
#
loop_
_entity.id
_entity.type
_entity.pdbx_description
1 polymer ?
#
loop_
_entity_poly.entity_id
_entity_poly.type
_entity_poly.pdbx_seq_one_letter_code
_entity_poly.pdbx_strand_id
1 'polypeptide(L)' 'MTLTYDKILALFKVHLSEYRPQLEKALTAIKALETADPDSEEFSQALADLHVSATVLEPYSEGMVEAIDQYTEDRPDDDE' A
#
# COMPACT_ATOMS: atom_id res chain seq x y z
N MET A 1 4.50 23.30 12.85
CA MET A 1 5.40 22.65 13.82
C MET A 1 6.20 21.66 13.01
N THR A 2 7.44 21.98 12.64
CA THR A 2 8.25 21.15 11.73
C THR A 2 8.58 19.82 12.42
N LEU A 3 8.20 18.71 11.81
CA LEU A 3 8.60 17.38 12.29
C LEU A 3 10.11 17.24 12.04
N THR A 4 10.84 16.67 13.00
CA THR A 4 12.25 16.35 12.79
C THR A 4 12.36 15.21 11.77
N TYR A 5 13.37 15.23 10.90
CA TYR A 5 13.61 14.20 9.89
C TYR A 5 13.45 12.74 10.40
N ASP A 6 13.96 12.43 11.60
CA ASP A 6 13.81 11.11 12.22
C ASP A 6 12.35 10.70 12.47
N LYS A 7 11.47 11.66 12.77
CA LYS A 7 10.04 11.42 12.98
C LYS A 7 9.35 11.16 11.64
N ILE A 8 9.72 11.90 10.59
CA ILE A 8 9.18 11.72 9.24
C ILE A 8 9.58 10.34 8.70
N LEU A 9 10.84 9.96 8.85
CA LEU A 9 11.32 8.62 8.47
C LEU A 9 10.64 7.51 9.28
N ALA A 10 10.39 7.72 10.58
CA ALA A 10 9.68 6.75 11.41
C ALA A 10 8.21 6.58 10.95
N LEU A 11 7.51 7.67 10.67
CA LEU A 11 6.13 7.64 10.16
C LEU A 11 6.06 6.95 8.79
N PHE A 12 6.97 7.29 7.87
CA PHE A 12 7.06 6.63 6.56
C PHE A 12 7.25 5.11 6.69
N LYS A 13 8.10 4.65 7.61
CA LYS A 13 8.27 3.22 7.87
C LYS A 13 7.00 2.55 8.44
N VAL A 14 6.21 3.27 9.25
CA VAL A 14 4.91 2.77 9.73
C VAL A 14 3.96 2.59 8.55
N HIS A 15 3.79 3.62 7.70
CA HIS A 15 2.96 3.52 6.51
C HIS A 15 3.39 2.35 5.61
N LEU A 16 4.70 2.17 5.38
CA LEU A 16 5.23 1.01 4.65
C LEU A 16 4.86 -0.33 5.29
N SER A 17 4.96 -0.43 6.61
CA SER A 17 4.66 -1.67 7.33
C SER A 17 3.17 -2.04 7.28
N GLU A 18 2.29 -1.06 7.17
CA GLU A 18 0.84 -1.26 7.07
C GLU A 18 0.37 -1.47 5.63
N TYR A 19 1.02 -0.82 4.66
CA TYR A 19 0.67 -0.92 3.24
C TYR A 19 1.08 -2.25 2.61
N ARG A 20 2.30 -2.71 2.92
CA ARG A 20 2.86 -3.96 2.39
C ARG A 20 1.94 -5.18 2.52
N PRO A 21 1.37 -5.51 3.69
CA PRO A 21 0.52 -6.68 3.82
C PRO A 21 -0.77 -6.58 2.99
N GLN A 22 -1.29 -5.38 2.73
CA GLN A 22 -2.46 -5.21 1.87
C GLN A 22 -2.10 -5.45 0.40
N LEU A 23 -0.91 -5.01 -0.04
CA LEU A 23 -0.40 -5.33 -1.37
C LEU A 23 -0.18 -6.84 -1.55
N GLU A 24 0.37 -7.52 -0.54
CA GLU A 24 0.59 -8.96 -0.58
C GLU A 24 -0.73 -9.74 -0.70
N LYS A 25 -1.80 -9.30 -0.04
CA LYS A 25 -3.14 -9.88 -0.20
C LYS A 25 -3.70 -9.68 -1.61
N ALA A 26 -3.63 -8.46 -2.14
CA ALA A 26 -4.09 -8.17 -3.49
C ALA A 26 -3.32 -9.00 -4.54
N LEU A 27 -1.99 -9.11 -4.41
CA LEU A 27 -1.16 -9.93 -5.29
C LEU A 27 -1.51 -11.42 -5.19
N THR A 28 -1.88 -11.91 -4.00
CA THR A 28 -2.30 -13.30 -3.81
C THR A 28 -3.63 -13.57 -4.53
N ALA A 29 -4.60 -12.66 -4.40
CA ALA A 29 -5.89 -12.78 -5.08
C ALA A 29 -5.73 -12.70 -6.61
N ILE A 30 -4.89 -11.80 -7.12
CA ILE A 30 -4.58 -11.70 -8.56
C ILE A 30 -3.98 -13.02 -9.07
N LYS A 31 -2.99 -13.58 -8.37
CA LYS A 31 -2.40 -14.87 -8.76
C LYS A 31 -3.42 -15.98 -8.81
N ALA A 32 -4.33 -16.04 -7.84
CA ALA A 32 -5.41 -17.04 -7.84
C ALA A 32 -6.33 -16.87 -9.05
N LEU A 33 -6.71 -15.62 -9.41
CA LEU A 33 -7.51 -15.33 -10.61
C LEU A 33 -6.80 -15.70 -11.93
N GLU A 34 -5.48 -15.57 -11.99
CA GLU A 34 -4.69 -15.94 -13.17
C GLU A 34 -4.61 -17.46 -13.39
N THR A 35 -4.75 -18.26 -12.32
CA THR A 35 -4.58 -19.72 -12.38
C THR A 35 -5.87 -20.52 -12.24
N ALA A 36 -6.90 -19.96 -11.60
CA ALA A 36 -8.15 -20.65 -11.34
C ALA A 36 -9.04 -20.73 -12.59
N ASP A 37 -9.87 -21.76 -12.65
CA ASP A 37 -10.91 -21.87 -13.67
C ASP A 37 -11.98 -20.77 -13.44
N PRO A 38 -12.38 -19.99 -14.46
CA PRO A 38 -13.36 -18.91 -14.31
C PRO A 38 -14.71 -19.33 -13.72
N ASP A 39 -15.12 -20.59 -13.90
CA ASP A 39 -16.38 -21.12 -13.38
C ASP A 39 -16.21 -21.79 -12.00
N SER A 40 -15.01 -21.73 -11.41
CA SER A 40 -14.73 -22.30 -10.10
C SER A 40 -15.11 -21.37 -8.93
N GLU A 41 -15.40 -21.99 -7.78
CA GLU A 41 -15.59 -21.28 -6.51
C GLU A 41 -14.31 -20.53 -6.10
N GLU A 42 -13.13 -21.09 -6.42
CA GLU A 42 -11.83 -20.46 -6.17
C GLU A 42 -11.69 -19.12 -6.89
N PHE A 43 -12.07 -19.05 -8.17
CA PHE A 43 -12.05 -17.80 -8.94
C PHE A 43 -13.03 -16.77 -8.34
N SER A 44 -14.24 -17.21 -8.00
CA SER A 44 -15.25 -16.35 -7.38
C SER A 44 -14.77 -15.77 -6.04
N GLN A 45 -14.13 -16.59 -5.21
CA GLN A 45 -13.56 -16.16 -3.93
C GLN A 45 -12.38 -15.19 -4.14
N ALA A 46 -11.47 -15.51 -5.06
CA ALA A 46 -10.35 -14.64 -5.38
C ALA A 46 -10.79 -13.27 -5.92
N LEU A 47 -11.90 -13.23 -6.67
CA LEU A 47 -12.47 -11.97 -7.15
C LEU A 47 -13.03 -11.12 -5.99
N ALA A 48 -13.73 -11.75 -5.05
CA ALA A 48 -14.22 -11.08 -3.85
C ALA A 48 -13.07 -10.57 -2.97
N ASP A 49 -12.02 -11.38 -2.79
CA ASP A 49 -10.83 -11.02 -2.01
C ASP A 49 -10.07 -9.86 -2.67
N LEU A 50 -9.96 -9.85 -4.01
CA LEU A 50 -9.37 -8.74 -4.74
C LEU A 50 -10.20 -7.46 -4.60
N HIS A 51 -11.53 -7.55 -4.70
CA HIS A 51 -12.41 -6.40 -4.51
C HIS A 51 -12.25 -5.76 -3.13
N VAL A 52 -12.25 -6.59 -2.07
CA VAL A 52 -11.98 -6.12 -0.70
C VAL A 52 -10.58 -5.51 -0.59
N SER A 53 -9.57 -6.18 -1.14
CA SER A 53 -8.18 -5.70 -1.09
C SER A 53 -8.02 -4.36 -1.81
N ALA A 54 -8.66 -4.17 -2.95
CA ALA A 54 -8.64 -2.91 -3.70
C ALA A 54 -9.30 -1.77 -2.90
N THR A 55 -10.44 -2.03 -2.28
CA THR A 55 -11.15 -1.05 -1.44
C THR A 55 -10.32 -0.67 -0.21
N VAL A 56 -9.60 -1.62 0.38
CA VAL A 56 -8.69 -1.35 1.49
C VAL A 56 -7.45 -0.61 1.02
N LEU A 57 -6.86 -0.99 -0.11
CA LEU A 57 -5.64 -0.39 -0.63
C LEU A 57 -5.79 1.08 -1.02
N GLU A 58 -6.98 1.54 -1.42
CA GLU A 58 -7.23 2.92 -1.81
C GLU A 58 -6.80 3.94 -0.73
N PRO A 59 -7.37 3.93 0.49
CA PRO A 59 -6.97 4.86 1.55
C PRO A 59 -5.52 4.66 2.03
N TYR A 60 -4.99 3.43 2.01
CA TYR A 60 -3.58 3.23 2.34
C TYR A 60 -2.64 3.78 1.27
N SER A 61 -3.04 3.75 0.00
CA SER A 61 -2.25 4.32 -1.11
C SER A 61 -2.24 5.84 -1.02
N GLU A 62 -3.37 6.46 -0.65
CA GLU A 62 -3.43 7.90 -0.38
C GLU A 62 -2.48 8.28 0.76
N GLY A 63 -2.55 7.60 1.92
CA GLY A 63 -1.63 7.85 3.02
C GLY A 63 -0.15 7.57 2.68
N MET A 64 0.12 6.61 1.79
CA MET A 64 1.47 6.36 1.29
C MET A 64 1.97 7.52 0.42
N VAL A 65 1.14 8.05 -0.46
CA VAL A 65 1.49 9.22 -1.30
C VAL A 65 1.80 10.41 -0.41
N GLU A 66 0.94 10.73 0.56
CA GLU A 66 1.19 11.82 1.51
C GLU A 66 2.50 11.62 2.30
N ALA A 67 2.77 10.38 2.74
CA ALA A 67 4.00 10.08 3.47
C ALA A 67 5.25 10.19 2.59
N ILE A 68 5.15 9.85 1.29
CA ILE A 68 6.23 10.07 0.32
C ILE A 68 6.46 11.56 0.12
N ASP A 69 5.38 12.33 -0.13
CA ASP A 69 5.45 13.77 -0.37
C ASP A 69 6.10 14.48 0.82
N GLN A 70 5.64 14.20 2.05
CA GLN A 70 6.26 14.72 3.28
C GLN A 70 7.73 14.33 3.41
N TYR A 71 8.10 13.09 3.10
CA TYR A 71 9.50 12.66 3.16
C TYR A 71 10.37 13.33 2.10
N THR A 72 9.81 13.71 0.95
CA THR A 72 10.53 14.40 -0.13
C THR A 72 10.58 15.91 0.03
N GLU A 73 9.52 16.54 0.56
CA GLU A 73 9.41 17.99 0.74
C GLU A 73 10.13 18.49 2.02
N ASP A 74 10.11 17.71 3.10
CA ASP A 74 10.84 18.02 4.34
C ASP A 74 12.27 17.45 4.34
N ARG A 75 12.76 16.94 3.19
CA ARG A 75 14.20 16.81 3.01
C ARG A 75 14.75 18.24 3.02
N PRO A 76 15.65 18.59 3.95
CA PRO A 76 16.41 19.81 3.76
C PRO A 76 17.07 19.65 2.41
N ASP A 77 16.70 20.48 1.45
CA ASP A 77 17.43 20.56 0.20
C ASP A 77 18.92 20.66 0.57
N ASP A 78 19.73 19.86 -0.11
CA ASP A 78 21.17 20.07 -0.16
C ASP A 78 21.36 21.52 -0.64
N ASP A 79 21.47 22.46 0.31
CA ASP A 79 22.01 23.79 0.10
C ASP A 79 23.48 23.60 -0.33
N GLU A 80 23.71 23.30 -1.62
CA GLU A 80 24.97 23.59 -2.31
C GLU A 80 25.05 25.08 -2.69
#